data_AF-A0A6G1KD09-F1
#
_entry.id   AF-A0A6G1KD09-F1
#
_cell.length_a   1.000
_cell.length_b   1.000
_cell.length_c   1.000
_cell.angle_alpha   90.00
_cell.angle_beta   90.00
_cell.angle_gamma   90.00
#
_symmetry.space_group_name_H-M   'P 1'
#
loop_
_entity.id
_entity.type
_entity.pdbx_description
1 polymer ?
#
loop_
_entity_poly.entity_id
_entity_poly.type
_entity_poly.pdbx_seq_one_letter_code
_entity_poly.pdbx_strand_id
1 'polypeptide(L)'
;MVIASTLMAAILYAALTPAFPKTKYGKDEDGDDVIEPQASNVYIAWYIIALSETILTVGVSMFMRVISFKGTHMVQRMSLLTLIIFGEGIIVVCKSVSKIVKNDFLWTAPVVGQVIASILIIYFLYMSYFDRIHEDHFGTIKQQIWSFLHFPLHTVIVLVLQGVSILIIWRQAVQAMTDFESQIAVINNMTFADNVQLGYSAGQNFSDQLNYTINENVFFYVPKGIDVSTEQDKVNKALAEIAESYDSLMVDSKNATAAGIFSSAQDELYSATFTTLFDSLSVEIPEDKNESKEPASLEVLFNKYIDVFKLVVIYVFVTGGLALILNAFLGYLSLPAYKRTLSGYIRLAINFVAGIGLCMVTIIEVNEDSLATYMASAWIIPTVCITMFVCVLANHVRLPMRKQH
;
A
#
# COMPACT_ATOMS: atom_id res chain seq x y z
N MET A 1 -25.79 26.90 22.12
CA MET A 1 -26.16 25.54 21.64
C MET A 1 -24.94 24.68 21.36
N VAL A 2 -23.99 25.10 20.51
CA VAL A 2 -22.71 24.37 20.29
C VAL A 2 -21.94 24.15 21.59
N ILE A 3 -21.77 25.20 22.41
CA ILE A 3 -21.12 25.11 23.74
C ILE A 3 -21.82 24.11 24.67
N ALA A 4 -23.15 23.99 24.61
CA ALA A 4 -23.90 23.04 25.42
C ALA A 4 -23.74 21.60 24.92
N SER A 5 -23.66 21.42 23.60
CA SER A 5 -23.36 20.12 22.97
C SER A 5 -21.96 19.63 23.34
N THR A 6 -20.95 20.50 23.26
CA THR A 6 -19.57 20.14 23.59
C THR A 6 -19.39 19.87 25.09
N LEU A 7 -20.10 20.63 25.94
CA LEU A 7 -20.11 20.38 27.39
C LEU A 7 -20.74 19.02 27.73
N MET A 8 -21.84 18.67 27.07
CA MET A 8 -22.51 17.38 27.24
C MET A 8 -21.63 16.22 26.74
N ALA A 9 -20.94 16.38 25.61
CA ALA A 9 -19.97 15.40 25.14
C ALA A 9 -18.81 15.23 26.13
N ALA A 10 -18.28 16.33 26.68
CA ALA A 10 -17.23 16.29 27.70
C ALA A 10 -17.67 15.53 28.97
N ILE A 11 -18.93 15.70 29.41
CA ILE A 11 -19.50 14.95 30.53
C ILE A 11 -19.62 13.45 30.19
N LEU A 12 -20.07 13.11 28.97
CA LEU A 12 -20.17 11.72 28.52
C LEU A 12 -18.79 11.06 28.39
N TYR A 13 -17.78 11.77 27.90
CA TYR A 13 -16.41 11.29 27.86
C TYR A 13 -15.85 11.08 29.26
N ALA A 14 -16.04 12.03 30.17
CA ALA A 14 -15.63 11.91 31.57
C ALA A 14 -16.32 10.74 32.29
N ALA A 15 -17.58 10.44 31.93
CA ALA A 15 -18.33 9.30 32.45
C ALA A 15 -17.87 7.96 31.86
N LEU A 16 -17.26 7.95 30.67
CA LEU A 16 -16.67 6.76 30.05
C LEU A 16 -15.26 6.43 30.57
N THR A 17 -14.49 7.43 31.00
CA THR A 17 -13.11 7.24 31.52
C THR A 17 -12.99 6.13 32.58
N PRO A 18 -13.92 5.98 33.55
CA PRO A 18 -13.87 4.90 34.55
C PRO A 18 -14.19 3.51 34.00
N ALA A 19 -14.83 3.42 32.83
CA ALA A 19 -15.25 2.16 32.20
C ALA A 19 -14.16 1.54 31.31
N PHE A 20 -13.07 2.27 31.02
CA PHE A 20 -11.91 1.68 30.35
C PHE A 20 -11.29 0.59 31.25
N PRO A 21 -10.95 -0.58 30.67
CA PRO A 21 -10.40 -1.67 31.46
C PRO A 21 -9.12 -1.22 32.15
N LYS A 22 -9.09 -1.31 33.47
CA LYS A 22 -7.87 -1.15 34.25
C LYS A 22 -7.06 -2.43 34.12
N THR A 23 -5.74 -2.31 33.95
CA THR A 23 -4.81 -3.46 33.95
C THR A 23 -5.02 -4.26 35.22
N LYS A 24 -5.43 -5.52 35.08
CA LYS A 24 -5.58 -6.46 36.19
C LYS A 24 -4.38 -7.41 36.13
N TYR A 25 -3.67 -7.51 37.25
CA TYR A 25 -2.59 -8.46 37.42
C TYR A 25 -3.21 -9.79 37.88
N GLY A 26 -3.10 -10.83 37.05
CA GLY A 26 -3.30 -12.22 37.44
C GLY A 26 -1.98 -12.82 37.91
N LYS A 27 -2.00 -13.96 38.59
CA LYS A 27 -0.79 -14.73 38.88
C LYS A 27 -0.73 -15.95 37.98
N ASP A 28 0.42 -16.25 37.40
CA ASP A 28 0.64 -17.52 36.70
C ASP A 28 0.78 -18.71 37.66
N GLU A 29 0.96 -19.92 37.12
CA GLU A 29 1.15 -21.15 37.91
C GLU A 29 2.42 -21.15 38.78
N ASP A 30 3.37 -20.26 38.49
CA ASP A 30 4.63 -20.07 39.23
C ASP A 30 4.57 -18.91 40.24
N GLY A 31 3.46 -18.16 40.27
CA GLY A 31 3.18 -17.09 41.23
C GLY A 31 3.60 -15.68 40.82
N ASP A 32 4.02 -15.50 39.57
CA ASP A 32 4.44 -14.22 38.97
C ASP A 32 3.25 -13.43 38.42
N ASP A 33 3.32 -12.10 38.54
CA ASP A 33 2.23 -11.21 38.12
C ASP A 33 2.18 -11.08 36.58
N VAL A 34 1.17 -11.66 35.95
CA VAL A 34 0.92 -11.60 34.50
C VAL A 34 -0.27 -10.67 34.20
N ILE A 35 -0.13 -9.82 33.17
CA ILE A 35 -1.17 -8.88 32.73
C ILE A 35 -2.26 -9.66 31.98
N GLU A 36 -3.46 -9.79 32.55
CA GLU A 36 -4.59 -10.39 31.84
C GLU A 36 -5.17 -9.40 30.80
N PRO A 37 -5.20 -9.73 29.50
CA PRO A 37 -5.81 -8.87 28.48
C PRO A 37 -7.34 -8.90 28.62
N GLN A 38 -7.91 -7.82 29.14
CA GLN A 38 -9.36 -7.62 29.21
C GLN A 38 -9.88 -6.99 27.91
N ALA A 39 -10.59 -7.77 27.10
CA ALA A 39 -11.29 -7.25 25.93
C ALA A 39 -12.51 -6.43 26.36
N SER A 40 -12.47 -5.11 26.20
CA SER A 40 -13.59 -4.22 26.49
C SER A 40 -14.03 -3.47 25.22
N ASN A 41 -15.32 -3.57 24.90
CA ASN A 41 -15.94 -2.88 23.76
C ASN A 41 -16.25 -1.39 24.03
N VAL A 42 -15.72 -0.81 25.11
CA VAL A 42 -15.94 0.59 25.50
C VAL A 42 -15.41 1.59 24.47
N TYR A 43 -14.43 1.20 23.65
CA TYR A 43 -13.96 2.00 22.52
C TYR A 43 -15.09 2.32 21.52
N ILE A 44 -16.06 1.41 21.33
CA ILE A 44 -17.19 1.59 20.42
C ILE A 44 -18.07 2.76 20.89
N ALA A 45 -18.36 2.83 22.20
CA ALA A 45 -19.14 3.91 22.77
C ALA A 45 -18.43 5.27 22.66
N TRP A 46 -17.11 5.28 22.79
CA TRP A 46 -16.29 6.48 22.57
C TRP A 46 -16.42 7.02 21.13
N TYR A 47 -16.35 6.13 20.14
CA TYR A 47 -16.56 6.50 18.73
C TYR A 47 -17.99 6.96 18.43
N ILE A 48 -19.01 6.33 19.03
CA ILE A 48 -20.41 6.74 18.85
C ILE A 48 -20.64 8.14 19.39
N ILE A 49 -20.10 8.47 20.57
CA ILE A 49 -20.21 9.81 21.16
C ILE A 49 -19.54 10.84 20.24
N ALA A 50 -18.32 10.55 19.76
CA ALA A 50 -17.58 11.42 18.85
C ALA A 50 -18.35 11.72 17.57
N LEU A 51 -18.93 10.67 16.97
CA LEU A 51 -19.75 10.79 15.76
C LEU A 51 -21.01 11.63 16.03
N SER A 52 -21.69 11.37 17.15
CA SER A 52 -22.91 12.10 17.52
C SER A 52 -22.66 13.59 17.77
N GLU A 53 -21.56 13.93 18.45
CA GLU A 53 -21.14 15.32 18.69
C GLU A 53 -20.84 16.03 17.37
N THR A 54 -20.11 15.36 16.48
CA THR A 54 -19.79 15.89 15.15
C THR A 54 -21.06 16.15 14.34
N ILE A 55 -22.02 15.22 14.31
CA ILE A 55 -23.28 15.39 13.59
C ILE A 55 -24.09 16.55 14.16
N LEU A 56 -24.18 16.68 15.49
CA LEU A 56 -24.98 17.70 16.15
C LEU A 56 -24.37 19.10 15.95
N THR A 57 -23.06 19.22 16.07
CA THR A 57 -22.33 20.49 15.84
C THR A 57 -22.42 20.94 14.38
N VAL A 58 -22.22 20.02 13.43
CA VAL A 58 -22.42 20.30 11.99
C VAL A 58 -23.88 20.62 11.71
N GLY A 59 -24.83 19.90 12.31
CA GLY A 59 -26.27 20.13 12.21
C GLY A 59 -26.68 21.54 12.63
N VAL A 60 -26.24 21.98 13.81
CA VAL A 60 -26.50 23.33 14.32
C VAL A 60 -25.89 24.40 13.40
N SER A 61 -24.70 24.13 12.86
CA SER A 61 -24.05 25.00 11.87
C SER A 61 -24.89 25.15 10.60
N MET A 62 -25.61 24.10 10.16
CA MET A 62 -26.48 24.16 8.96
C MET A 62 -27.70 25.07 9.13
N PHE A 63 -28.26 25.18 10.33
CA PHE A 63 -29.43 26.01 10.60
C PHE A 63 -29.07 27.45 10.98
N MET A 64 -27.92 27.68 11.64
CA MET A 64 -27.54 29.03 12.08
C MET A 64 -26.71 29.79 11.05
N ARG A 65 -27.36 30.75 10.38
CA ARG A 65 -26.72 31.61 9.34
C ARG A 65 -25.50 32.40 9.83
N VAL A 66 -25.42 32.70 11.13
CA VAL A 66 -24.32 33.44 11.79
C VAL A 66 -23.04 32.61 11.88
N ILE A 67 -23.15 31.27 11.91
CA ILE A 67 -22.02 30.33 11.99
C ILE A 67 -21.72 29.73 10.61
N SER A 68 -22.55 30.01 9.61
CA SER A 68 -22.43 29.45 8.27
C SER A 68 -21.22 30.04 7.53
N PHE A 69 -20.48 29.19 6.82
CA PHE A 69 -19.30 29.57 6.03
C PHE A 69 -19.58 30.44 4.79
N LYS A 70 -20.81 30.90 4.62
CA LYS A 70 -21.23 31.68 3.46
C LYS A 70 -20.47 33.01 3.39
N GLY A 71 -19.78 33.23 2.27
CA GLY A 71 -18.96 34.43 2.04
C GLY A 71 -17.53 34.35 2.58
N THR A 72 -17.08 33.17 3.03
CA THR A 72 -15.68 32.95 3.42
C THR A 72 -14.84 32.40 2.26
N HIS A 73 -13.53 32.64 2.27
CA HIS A 73 -12.55 32.07 1.33
C HIS A 73 -12.31 30.55 1.55
N MET A 74 -13.28 29.82 2.14
CA MET A 74 -13.14 28.40 2.47
C MET A 74 -12.86 27.53 1.24
N VAL A 75 -13.56 27.76 0.12
CA VAL A 75 -13.35 26.98 -1.11
C VAL A 75 -11.91 27.16 -1.62
N GLN A 76 -11.41 28.40 -1.60
CA GLN A 76 -10.04 28.71 -2.01
C GLN A 76 -9.00 28.09 -1.07
N ARG A 77 -9.20 28.15 0.25
CA ARG A 77 -8.28 27.54 1.23
C ARG A 77 -8.23 26.02 1.12
N MET A 78 -9.38 25.37 0.96
CA MET A 78 -9.45 23.91 0.83
C MET A 78 -8.86 23.44 -0.50
N SER A 79 -9.02 24.22 -1.57
CA SER A 79 -8.39 23.97 -2.86
C SER A 79 -6.87 24.09 -2.82
N LEU A 80 -6.36 25.13 -2.12
CA LEU A 80 -4.93 25.31 -1.90
C LEU A 80 -4.33 24.17 -1.06
N LEU A 81 -5.04 23.71 -0.03
CA LEU A 81 -4.62 22.55 0.77
C LEU A 81 -4.54 21.27 -0.09
N THR A 82 -5.50 21.03 -1.00
CA THR A 82 -5.42 19.89 -1.94
C THR A 82 -4.17 19.99 -2.84
N LEU A 83 -3.80 21.19 -3.27
CA LEU A 83 -2.60 21.41 -4.08
C LEU A 83 -1.32 21.12 -3.29
N ILE A 84 -1.28 21.46 -2.01
CA ILE A 84 -0.19 21.07 -1.09
C ILE A 84 -0.11 19.55 -0.97
N ILE A 85 -1.25 18.86 -0.80
CA ILE A 85 -1.30 17.40 -0.72
C ILE A 85 -0.77 16.75 -2.01
N PHE A 86 -1.15 17.26 -3.19
CA PHE A 86 -0.58 16.78 -4.45
C PHE A 86 0.93 17.03 -4.53
N GLY A 87 1.40 18.19 -4.05
CA GLY A 87 2.83 18.49 -3.96
C GLY A 87 3.59 17.49 -3.10
N GLU A 88 3.08 17.17 -1.90
CA GLU A 88 3.68 16.17 -1.02
C GLU A 88 3.64 14.77 -1.66
N GLY A 89 2.54 14.39 -2.33
CA GLY A 89 2.45 13.13 -3.06
C GLY A 89 3.49 12.99 -4.17
N ILE A 90 3.77 14.08 -4.92
CA ILE A 90 4.84 14.08 -5.93
C ILE A 90 6.21 13.88 -5.25
N ILE A 91 6.47 14.53 -4.12
CA ILE A 91 7.72 14.36 -3.37
C ILE A 91 7.88 12.91 -2.92
N VAL A 92 6.81 12.28 -2.40
CA VAL A 92 6.80 10.87 -1.98
C VAL A 92 7.12 9.93 -3.15
N VAL A 93 6.45 10.10 -4.30
CA VAL A 93 6.74 9.30 -5.51
C VAL A 93 8.18 9.51 -5.99
N CYS A 94 8.66 10.75 -6.01
CA CYS A 94 10.05 11.06 -6.34
C CYS A 94 11.05 10.40 -5.39
N LYS A 95 10.74 10.27 -4.09
CA LYS A 95 11.56 9.53 -3.13
C LYS A 95 11.61 8.05 -3.49
N SER A 96 10.48 7.41 -3.81
CA SER A 96 10.45 6.01 -4.27
C SER A 96 11.26 5.81 -5.55
N VAL A 97 11.10 6.69 -6.54
CA VAL A 97 11.90 6.63 -7.78
C VAL A 97 13.39 6.84 -7.50
N SER A 98 13.73 7.76 -6.60
CA SER A 98 15.12 8.00 -6.19
C SER A 98 15.75 6.79 -5.53
N LYS A 99 15.00 5.97 -4.78
CA LYS A 99 15.49 4.70 -4.23
C LYS A 99 15.85 3.72 -5.34
N ILE A 100 14.98 3.58 -6.34
CA ILE A 100 15.25 2.71 -7.50
C ILE A 100 16.50 3.17 -8.26
N VAL A 101 16.63 4.48 -8.51
CA VAL A 101 17.79 5.06 -9.22
C VAL A 101 19.08 4.86 -8.43
N LYS A 102 19.08 5.13 -7.12
CA LYS A 102 20.29 5.08 -6.28
C LYS A 102 20.84 3.69 -6.07
N ASN A 103 19.98 2.69 -6.15
CA ASN A 103 20.34 1.31 -5.98
C ASN A 103 20.76 0.67 -7.31
N ASP A 104 20.99 1.45 -8.39
CA ASP A 104 21.41 0.98 -9.73
C ASP A 104 20.62 -0.24 -10.27
N PHE A 105 19.39 -0.42 -9.79
CA PHE A 105 18.58 -1.56 -10.14
C PHE A 105 18.27 -1.61 -11.64
N LEU A 106 18.02 -2.83 -12.15
CA LEU A 106 17.69 -3.07 -13.55
C LEU A 106 16.46 -2.25 -13.99
N TRP A 107 16.68 -1.26 -14.84
CA TRP A 107 15.64 -0.48 -15.49
C TRP A 107 14.91 -1.32 -16.54
N THR A 108 13.96 -2.14 -16.09
CA THR A 108 13.12 -2.92 -16.97
C THR A 108 11.97 -2.07 -17.53
N ALA A 109 11.52 -2.38 -18.74
CA ALA A 109 10.40 -1.68 -19.38
C ALA A 109 9.11 -1.65 -18.50
N PRO A 110 8.73 -2.73 -17.78
CA PRO A 110 7.62 -2.69 -16.84
C PRO A 110 7.78 -1.68 -15.71
N VAL A 111 8.98 -1.55 -15.12
CA VAL A 111 9.27 -0.59 -14.04
C VAL A 111 9.13 0.84 -14.55
N VAL A 112 9.72 1.15 -15.71
CA VAL A 112 9.57 2.47 -16.36
C VAL A 112 8.10 2.78 -16.62
N GLY A 113 7.34 1.82 -17.16
CA GLY A 113 5.91 1.95 -17.42
C GLY A 113 5.12 2.26 -16.14
N GLN A 114 5.47 1.64 -15.02
CA GLN A 114 4.83 1.90 -13.73
C GLN A 114 5.16 3.28 -13.15
N VAL A 115 6.40 3.75 -13.31
CA VAL A 115 6.80 5.12 -12.91
C VAL A 115 6.05 6.16 -13.74
N ILE A 116 5.88 5.93 -15.03
CA ILE A 116 5.08 6.84 -15.88
C ILE A 116 3.60 6.79 -15.45
N ALA A 117 3.06 5.60 -15.22
CA ALA A 117 1.67 5.41 -14.81
C ALA A 117 1.38 6.08 -13.46
N SER A 118 2.31 6.04 -12.51
CA SER A 118 2.15 6.69 -11.20
C SER A 118 2.08 8.21 -11.31
N ILE A 119 2.99 8.83 -12.10
CA ILE A 119 2.98 10.27 -12.34
C ILE A 119 1.67 10.68 -13.04
N LEU A 120 1.20 9.89 -14.00
CA LEU A 120 -0.07 10.12 -14.68
C LEU A 120 -1.28 10.02 -13.73
N ILE A 121 -1.27 9.10 -12.76
CA ILE A 121 -2.33 9.01 -11.74
C ILE A 121 -2.42 10.32 -10.96
N ILE A 122 -1.29 10.91 -10.52
CA ILE A 122 -1.29 12.21 -9.83
C ILE A 122 -1.93 13.28 -10.72
N TYR A 123 -1.52 13.33 -11.99
CA TYR A 123 -2.06 14.29 -12.96
C TYR A 123 -3.56 14.09 -13.20
N PHE A 124 -4.04 12.86 -13.33
CA PHE A 124 -5.47 12.59 -13.54
C PHE A 124 -6.31 12.86 -12.29
N LEU A 125 -5.78 12.60 -11.09
CA LEU A 125 -6.43 13.01 -9.84
C LEU A 125 -6.53 14.53 -9.75
N TYR A 126 -5.45 15.24 -10.09
CA TYR A 126 -5.43 16.69 -10.17
C TYR A 126 -6.50 17.21 -11.14
N MET A 127 -6.52 16.72 -12.38
CA MET A 127 -7.50 17.14 -13.40
C MET A 127 -8.93 16.83 -12.97
N SER A 128 -9.18 15.60 -12.49
CA SER A 128 -10.51 15.15 -12.04
C SER A 128 -11.08 16.02 -10.91
N TYR A 129 -10.20 16.54 -10.04
CA TYR A 129 -10.57 17.40 -8.93
C TYR A 129 -10.74 18.88 -9.37
N PHE A 130 -9.74 19.49 -10.01
CA PHE A 130 -9.75 20.93 -10.31
C PHE A 130 -10.70 21.33 -11.43
N ASP A 131 -10.92 20.47 -12.44
CA ASP A 131 -11.86 20.78 -13.54
C ASP A 131 -13.31 20.96 -13.05
N ARG A 132 -13.63 20.47 -11.86
CA ARG A 132 -15.00 20.43 -11.32
C ARG A 132 -15.26 21.49 -10.26
N ILE A 133 -14.24 22.14 -9.74
CA ILE A 133 -14.41 23.20 -8.75
C ILE A 133 -14.81 24.48 -9.47
N HIS A 134 -16.01 24.95 -9.14
CA HIS A 134 -16.48 26.26 -9.52
C HIS A 134 -16.33 27.17 -8.30
N GLU A 135 -15.86 28.41 -8.47
CA GLU A 135 -15.75 29.36 -7.34
C GLU A 135 -17.07 30.10 -7.04
N ASP A 136 -18.16 29.72 -7.71
CA ASP A 136 -19.48 30.32 -7.53
C ASP A 136 -20.00 30.08 -6.11
N HIS A 137 -20.64 31.09 -5.52
CA HIS A 137 -21.18 30.98 -4.16
C HIS A 137 -22.30 29.92 -4.06
N PHE A 138 -22.05 28.84 -3.33
CA PHE A 138 -23.03 27.79 -3.05
C PHE A 138 -23.97 28.16 -1.89
N GLY A 139 -25.12 27.46 -1.79
CA GLY A 139 -26.01 27.59 -0.64
C GLY A 139 -25.35 27.14 0.67
N THR A 140 -25.80 27.68 1.82
CA THR A 140 -25.20 27.44 3.15
C THR A 140 -25.03 25.95 3.47
N ILE A 141 -26.08 25.16 3.23
CA ILE A 141 -26.10 23.71 3.50
C ILE A 141 -25.15 22.94 2.57
N LYS A 142 -25.17 23.26 1.27
CA LYS A 142 -24.30 22.61 0.28
C LYS A 142 -22.84 22.88 0.59
N GLN A 143 -22.51 24.09 1.03
CA GLN A 143 -21.15 24.48 1.38
C GLN A 143 -20.63 23.72 2.61
N GLN A 144 -21.48 23.44 3.61
CA GLN A 144 -21.08 22.63 4.77
C GLN A 144 -20.87 21.16 4.40
N ILE A 145 -21.78 20.56 3.63
CA ILE A 145 -21.61 19.18 3.15
C ILE A 145 -20.35 19.07 2.28
N TRP A 146 -20.13 20.05 1.40
CA TRP A 146 -18.93 20.13 0.57
C TRP A 146 -17.66 20.21 1.41
N SER A 147 -17.64 21.07 2.44
CA SER A 147 -16.51 21.20 3.37
C SER A 147 -16.24 19.91 4.14
N PHE A 148 -17.30 19.25 4.63
CA PHE A 148 -17.18 17.99 5.36
C PHE A 148 -16.65 16.85 4.47
N LEU A 149 -17.18 16.69 3.25
CA LEU A 149 -16.73 15.66 2.30
C LEU A 149 -15.30 15.89 1.79
N HIS A 150 -14.78 17.10 1.93
CA HIS A 150 -13.41 17.44 1.56
C HIS A 150 -12.37 16.74 2.44
N PHE A 151 -12.67 16.53 3.73
CA PHE A 151 -11.74 15.86 4.65
C PHE A 151 -11.53 14.39 4.28
N PRO A 152 -12.59 13.56 4.08
CA PRO A 152 -12.42 12.23 3.52
C PRO A 152 -11.73 12.23 2.15
N LEU A 153 -12.01 13.23 1.29
CA LEU A 153 -11.34 13.34 -0.01
C LEU A 153 -9.82 13.48 0.16
N HIS A 154 -9.37 14.36 1.06
CA HIS A 154 -7.95 14.53 1.37
C HIS A 154 -7.31 13.24 1.86
N THR A 155 -7.97 12.52 2.76
CA THR A 155 -7.50 11.23 3.25
C THR A 155 -7.32 10.21 2.12
N VAL A 156 -8.32 10.05 1.25
CA VAL A 156 -8.20 9.07 0.16
C VAL A 156 -7.16 9.49 -0.88
N ILE A 157 -7.00 10.79 -1.16
CA ILE A 157 -5.95 11.27 -2.08
C ILE A 157 -4.57 10.97 -1.49
N VAL A 158 -4.34 11.27 -0.20
CA VAL A 158 -3.06 10.96 0.47
C VAL A 158 -2.77 9.46 0.42
N LEU A 159 -3.76 8.62 0.73
CA LEU A 159 -3.60 7.16 0.70
C LEU A 159 -3.28 6.65 -0.70
N VAL A 160 -3.98 7.11 -1.75
CA VAL A 160 -3.66 6.71 -3.13
C VAL A 160 -2.23 7.11 -3.50
N LEU A 161 -1.81 8.34 -3.18
CA LEU A 161 -0.48 8.84 -3.52
C LEU A 161 0.62 8.05 -2.80
N GLN A 162 0.43 7.77 -1.51
CA GLN A 162 1.35 6.94 -0.73
C GLN A 162 1.40 5.50 -1.27
N GLY A 163 0.24 4.89 -1.52
CA GLY A 163 0.16 3.50 -1.94
C GLY A 163 0.72 3.28 -3.35
N VAL A 164 0.46 4.19 -4.30
CA VAL A 164 1.10 4.13 -5.62
C VAL A 164 2.63 4.21 -5.50
N SER A 165 3.15 5.01 -4.56
CA SER A 165 4.59 5.10 -4.29
C SER A 165 5.20 3.79 -3.79
N ILE A 166 4.46 3.06 -2.95
CA ILE A 166 4.86 1.74 -2.43
C ILE A 166 4.74 0.66 -3.52
N LEU A 167 3.71 0.71 -4.36
CA LEU A 167 3.52 -0.25 -5.46
C LEU A 167 4.63 -0.16 -6.52
N ILE A 168 5.21 1.02 -6.75
CA ILE A 168 6.39 1.16 -7.63
C ILE A 168 7.58 0.38 -7.06
N ILE A 169 7.79 0.48 -5.75
CA ILE A 169 8.85 -0.25 -5.04
C ILE A 169 8.57 -1.76 -5.09
N TRP A 170 7.33 -2.18 -4.85
CA TRP A 170 6.91 -3.58 -4.95
C TRP A 170 7.26 -4.19 -6.30
N ARG A 171 6.96 -3.48 -7.40
CA ARG A 171 7.26 -4.02 -8.73
C ARG A 171 8.75 -4.22 -8.95
N GLN A 172 9.58 -3.30 -8.44
CA GLN A 172 11.03 -3.47 -8.49
C GLN A 172 11.47 -4.70 -7.68
N ALA A 173 10.90 -4.89 -6.48
CA ALA A 173 11.18 -6.07 -5.65
C ALA A 173 10.80 -7.37 -6.38
N VAL A 174 9.57 -7.47 -6.89
CA VAL A 174 9.09 -8.65 -7.62
C VAL A 174 9.96 -8.95 -8.84
N GLN A 175 10.38 -7.93 -9.59
CA GLN A 175 11.27 -8.13 -10.74
C GLN A 175 12.61 -8.70 -10.31
N ALA A 176 13.24 -8.10 -9.29
CA ALA A 176 14.52 -8.58 -8.76
C ALA A 176 14.42 -10.01 -8.22
N MET A 177 13.31 -10.34 -7.54
CA MET A 177 13.03 -11.70 -7.08
C MET A 177 12.85 -12.68 -8.22
N THR A 178 12.05 -12.34 -9.25
CA THR A 178 11.84 -13.21 -10.40
C THR A 178 13.14 -13.46 -11.16
N ASP A 179 13.96 -12.42 -11.32
CA ASP A 179 15.26 -12.52 -11.99
C ASP A 179 16.21 -13.40 -11.17
N PHE A 180 16.26 -13.21 -9.85
CA PHE A 180 17.02 -14.05 -8.92
C PHE A 180 16.57 -15.52 -8.95
N GLU A 181 15.28 -15.80 -8.76
CA GLU A 181 14.71 -17.14 -8.81
C GLU A 181 14.98 -17.84 -10.14
N SER A 182 14.89 -17.11 -11.26
CA SER A 182 15.16 -17.67 -12.58
C SER A 182 16.63 -18.10 -12.76
N GLN A 183 17.58 -17.29 -12.26
CA GLN A 183 19.01 -17.61 -12.32
C GLN A 183 19.36 -18.78 -11.41
N ILE A 184 18.80 -18.80 -10.20
CA ILE A 184 18.94 -19.90 -9.25
C ILE A 184 18.33 -21.20 -9.81
N ALA A 185 17.16 -21.14 -10.44
CA ALA A 185 16.54 -22.30 -11.08
C ALA A 185 17.41 -22.86 -12.22
N VAL A 186 18.10 -22.00 -12.98
CA VAL A 186 19.06 -22.44 -14.00
C VAL A 186 20.25 -23.15 -13.36
N ILE A 187 20.82 -22.58 -12.30
CA ILE A 187 21.94 -23.19 -11.54
C ILE A 187 21.54 -24.55 -10.95
N ASN A 188 20.33 -24.64 -10.38
CA ASN A 188 19.79 -25.89 -9.83
C ASN A 188 19.43 -26.90 -10.93
N ASN A 189 18.85 -26.50 -12.05
CA ASN A 189 18.53 -27.43 -13.15
C ASN A 189 19.79 -27.97 -13.85
N MET A 190 20.88 -27.19 -13.92
CA MET A 190 22.20 -27.71 -14.33
C MET A 190 22.76 -28.76 -13.36
N THR A 191 22.27 -28.78 -12.12
CA THR A 191 22.73 -29.66 -11.05
C THR A 191 21.96 -30.99 -11.02
N PHE A 192 20.68 -31.01 -11.44
CA PHE A 192 19.77 -32.16 -11.23
C PHE A 192 19.19 -32.81 -12.51
N ALA A 193 19.75 -32.54 -13.70
CA ALA A 193 19.31 -33.22 -14.93
C ALA A 193 19.48 -34.75 -14.84
N ASP A 194 18.42 -35.47 -15.22
CA ASP A 194 18.23 -36.93 -15.10
C ASP A 194 19.51 -37.77 -15.29
N ASN A 195 19.90 -38.47 -14.21
CA ASN A 195 21.09 -39.33 -14.02
C ASN A 195 22.39 -38.59 -13.67
N VAL A 196 22.52 -38.24 -12.39
CA VAL A 196 23.77 -38.09 -11.61
C VAL A 196 24.95 -37.56 -12.42
N GLN A 197 24.84 -36.32 -12.87
CA GLN A 197 26.01 -35.50 -13.11
C GLN A 197 25.68 -34.10 -12.58
N LEU A 198 25.96 -33.93 -11.28
CA LEU A 198 26.05 -32.64 -10.64
C LEU A 198 26.89 -31.74 -11.56
N GLY A 199 26.25 -30.73 -12.18
CA GLY A 199 26.85 -29.93 -13.25
C GLY A 199 28.13 -29.20 -12.86
N TYR A 200 28.42 -29.14 -11.55
CA TYR A 200 29.66 -28.63 -10.99
C TYR A 200 30.51 -29.75 -10.40
N SER A 201 31.81 -29.70 -10.67
CA SER A 201 32.78 -30.72 -10.22
C SER A 201 33.10 -30.67 -8.72
N ALA A 202 32.68 -29.61 -8.02
CA ALA A 202 32.90 -29.40 -6.58
C ALA A 202 31.82 -28.45 -6.03
N GLY A 203 31.42 -28.65 -4.78
CA GLY A 203 30.48 -27.82 -4.04
C GLY A 203 30.95 -26.37 -3.92
N GLN A 204 32.27 -26.14 -3.88
CA GLN A 204 32.83 -24.79 -3.90
C GLN A 204 32.47 -24.03 -5.19
N ASN A 205 32.53 -24.67 -6.37
CA ASN A 205 32.18 -24.01 -7.62
C ASN A 205 30.69 -23.66 -7.68
N PHE A 206 29.83 -24.52 -7.10
CA PHE A 206 28.40 -24.26 -6.97
C PHE A 206 28.13 -23.08 -6.03
N SER A 207 28.76 -23.08 -4.85
CA SER A 207 28.70 -22.00 -3.87
C SER A 207 29.22 -20.68 -4.45
N ASP A 208 30.30 -20.69 -5.23
CA ASP A 208 30.86 -19.48 -5.86
C ASP A 208 29.90 -18.89 -6.91
N GLN A 209 29.20 -19.73 -7.68
CA GLN A 209 28.17 -19.28 -8.62
C GLN A 209 26.95 -18.71 -7.91
N LEU A 210 26.52 -19.31 -6.79
CA LEU A 210 25.46 -18.76 -5.94
C LEU A 210 25.88 -17.41 -5.35
N ASN A 211 27.10 -17.32 -4.83
CA ASN A 211 27.65 -16.08 -4.26
C ASN A 211 27.72 -14.97 -5.32
N TYR A 212 28.16 -15.30 -6.54
CA TYR A 212 28.18 -14.34 -7.65
C TYR A 212 26.76 -13.83 -7.97
N THR A 213 25.81 -14.75 -8.09
CA THR A 213 24.40 -14.44 -8.39
C THR A 213 23.77 -13.57 -7.29
N ILE A 214 24.02 -13.87 -6.03
CA ILE A 214 23.49 -13.12 -4.87
C ILE A 214 24.11 -11.72 -4.80
N ASN A 215 25.42 -11.63 -5.03
CA ASN A 215 26.09 -10.33 -5.05
C ASN A 215 25.59 -9.47 -6.21
N GLU A 216 25.48 -10.04 -7.42
CA GLU A 216 25.03 -9.30 -8.59
C GLU A 216 23.59 -8.82 -8.47
N ASN A 217 22.67 -9.65 -7.97
CA ASN A 217 21.23 -9.31 -7.96
C ASN A 217 20.78 -8.53 -6.72
N VAL A 218 21.50 -8.62 -5.59
CA VAL A 218 21.06 -8.00 -4.32
C VAL A 218 22.16 -7.16 -3.68
N PHE A 219 23.30 -7.73 -3.29
CA PHE A 219 24.28 -7.02 -2.45
C PHE A 219 25.01 -5.89 -3.16
N PHE A 220 25.17 -5.94 -4.48
CA PHE A 220 25.75 -4.86 -5.27
C PHE A 220 24.88 -3.60 -5.26
N TYR A 221 23.57 -3.78 -5.12
CA TYR A 221 22.56 -2.73 -5.19
C TYR A 221 22.17 -2.14 -3.83
N VAL A 222 22.75 -2.64 -2.73
CA VAL A 222 22.44 -2.13 -1.39
C VAL A 222 23.03 -0.72 -1.22
N PRO A 223 22.21 0.30 -0.90
CA PRO A 223 22.70 1.66 -0.75
C PRO A 223 23.68 1.78 0.43
N LYS A 224 24.73 2.59 0.24
CA LYS A 224 25.76 2.87 1.26
C LYS A 224 25.09 3.45 2.52
N GLY A 225 25.02 2.67 3.59
CA GLY A 225 24.47 3.09 4.89
C GLY A 225 23.45 2.13 5.52
N ILE A 226 23.03 1.07 4.82
CA ILE A 226 22.28 -0.03 5.43
C ILE A 226 23.29 -1.02 6.01
N ASP A 227 23.11 -1.40 7.29
CA ASP A 227 23.96 -2.39 7.94
C ASP A 227 23.53 -3.79 7.50
N VAL A 228 24.22 -4.32 6.52
CA VAL A 228 23.98 -5.66 5.96
C VAL A 228 24.89 -6.72 6.59
N SER A 229 25.73 -6.35 7.57
CA SER A 229 26.76 -7.24 8.10
C SER A 229 26.20 -8.55 8.65
N THR A 230 25.07 -8.47 9.36
CA THR A 230 24.43 -9.65 9.96
C THR A 230 23.86 -10.59 8.89
N GLU A 231 23.25 -10.05 7.84
CA GLU A 231 22.70 -10.87 6.74
C GLU A 231 23.81 -11.39 5.81
N GLN A 232 24.90 -10.65 5.64
CA GLN A 232 26.10 -11.13 4.95
C GLN A 232 26.74 -12.32 5.68
N ASP A 233 26.81 -12.27 7.01
CA ASP A 233 27.33 -13.38 7.81
C ASP A 233 26.46 -14.64 7.68
N LYS A 234 25.13 -14.50 7.67
CA LYS A 234 24.20 -15.60 7.40
C LYS A 234 24.38 -16.17 5.99
N VAL A 235 24.49 -15.31 4.98
CA VAL A 235 24.73 -15.72 3.59
C VAL A 235 26.05 -16.48 3.47
N ASN A 236 27.14 -15.97 4.06
CA ASN A 236 28.45 -16.63 4.02
C ASN A 236 28.43 -17.99 4.71
N LYS A 237 27.73 -18.10 5.85
CA LYS A 237 27.55 -19.36 6.58
C LYS A 237 26.73 -20.38 5.77
N ALA A 238 25.62 -19.94 5.19
CA ALA A 238 24.78 -20.78 4.35
C ALA A 238 25.51 -21.28 3.09
N LEU A 239 26.31 -20.41 2.44
CA LEU A 239 27.14 -20.79 1.28
C LEU A 239 28.18 -21.88 1.64
N ALA A 240 28.81 -21.77 2.81
CA ALA A 240 29.74 -22.80 3.30
C ALA A 240 29.03 -24.14 3.56
N GLU A 241 27.87 -24.12 4.20
CA GLU A 241 27.06 -25.32 4.46
C GLU A 241 26.54 -25.97 3.16
N ILE A 242 26.19 -25.14 2.16
CA ILE A 242 25.83 -25.60 0.81
C ILE A 242 27.01 -26.30 0.14
N ALA A 243 28.23 -25.76 0.21
CA ALA A 243 29.40 -26.37 -0.40
C ALA A 243 29.70 -27.75 0.21
N GLU A 244 29.71 -27.87 1.55
CA GLU A 244 29.99 -29.12 2.26
C GLU A 244 28.90 -30.18 2.05
N SER A 245 27.63 -29.78 2.09
CA SER A 245 26.50 -30.69 1.86
C SER A 245 26.41 -31.14 0.41
N TYR A 246 26.75 -30.28 -0.56
CA TYR A 246 26.86 -30.63 -1.97
C TYR A 246 27.93 -31.70 -2.21
N ASP A 247 29.15 -31.49 -1.68
CA ASP A 247 30.24 -32.47 -1.79
C ASP A 247 29.85 -33.83 -1.17
N SER A 248 29.12 -33.79 -0.05
CA SER A 248 28.60 -35.00 0.60
C SER A 248 27.55 -35.73 -0.27
N LEU A 249 26.70 -34.98 -0.98
CA LEU A 249 25.71 -35.53 -1.92
C LEU A 249 26.36 -36.01 -3.24
N MET A 250 27.52 -35.47 -3.63
CA MET A 250 28.32 -36.02 -4.74
C MET A 250 28.80 -37.44 -4.43
N VAL A 251 29.20 -37.69 -3.17
CA VAL A 251 29.71 -38.99 -2.71
C VAL A 251 28.58 -39.98 -2.46
N ASP A 252 27.50 -39.54 -1.81
CA ASP A 252 26.30 -40.36 -1.58
C ASP A 252 25.02 -39.56 -1.84
N SER A 253 24.49 -39.72 -3.06
CA SER A 253 23.23 -39.11 -3.50
C SER A 253 21.99 -39.45 -2.65
N LYS A 254 22.05 -40.46 -1.77
CA LYS A 254 20.94 -40.87 -0.90
C LYS A 254 21.10 -40.44 0.56
N ASN A 255 22.11 -39.64 0.87
CA ASN A 255 22.35 -39.14 2.22
C ASN A 255 21.25 -38.13 2.62
N ALA A 256 20.26 -38.60 3.36
CA ALA A 256 19.11 -37.80 3.81
C ALA A 256 19.53 -36.63 4.73
N THR A 257 20.61 -36.79 5.51
CA THR A 257 21.11 -35.74 6.40
C THR A 257 21.76 -34.61 5.61
N ALA A 258 22.58 -34.94 4.61
CA ALA A 258 23.19 -33.95 3.73
C ALA A 258 22.14 -33.22 2.87
N ALA A 259 21.11 -33.93 2.40
CA ALA A 259 19.98 -33.32 1.69
C ALA A 259 19.18 -32.35 2.57
N GLY A 260 18.97 -32.68 3.85
CA GLY A 260 18.32 -31.80 4.81
C GLY A 260 19.12 -30.53 5.08
N ILE A 261 20.42 -30.64 5.33
CA ILE A 261 21.32 -29.50 5.54
C ILE A 261 21.36 -28.61 4.29
N PHE A 262 21.45 -29.20 3.09
CA PHE A 262 21.44 -28.47 1.83
C PHE A 262 20.15 -27.66 1.64
N SER A 263 18.98 -28.25 1.93
CA SER A 263 17.70 -27.55 1.85
C SER A 263 17.60 -26.40 2.86
N SER A 264 17.96 -26.65 4.12
CA SER A 264 17.90 -25.61 5.17
C SER A 264 18.87 -24.47 4.91
N ALA A 265 20.07 -24.76 4.40
CA ALA A 265 21.04 -23.74 4.04
C ALA A 265 20.58 -22.92 2.83
N GLN A 266 19.89 -23.51 1.85
CA GLN A 266 19.26 -22.75 0.78
C GLN A 266 18.14 -21.83 1.30
N ASP A 267 17.30 -22.31 2.21
CA ASP A 267 16.24 -21.50 2.81
C ASP A 267 16.82 -20.30 3.58
N GLU A 268 17.89 -20.50 4.35
CA GLU A 268 18.59 -19.42 5.07
C GLU A 268 19.22 -18.41 4.09
N LEU A 269 19.85 -18.90 3.02
CA LEU A 269 20.45 -18.08 1.97
C LEU A 269 19.42 -17.17 1.29
N TYR A 270 18.31 -17.74 0.85
CA TYR A 270 17.25 -17.00 0.17
C TYR A 270 16.53 -16.04 1.12
N SER A 271 16.29 -16.44 2.38
CA SER A 271 15.67 -15.59 3.38
C SER A 271 16.50 -14.34 3.69
N ALA A 272 17.81 -14.51 3.92
CA ALA A 272 18.72 -13.39 4.17
C ALA A 272 18.84 -12.45 2.94
N THR A 273 18.87 -13.04 1.74
CA THR A 273 18.91 -12.32 0.47
C THR A 273 17.63 -11.49 0.26
N PHE A 274 16.45 -12.07 0.49
CA PHE A 274 15.18 -11.33 0.37
C PHE A 274 15.00 -10.27 1.44
N THR A 275 15.40 -10.55 2.69
CA THR A 275 15.38 -9.56 3.77
C THR A 275 16.22 -8.34 3.37
N THR A 276 17.46 -8.59 2.91
CA THR A 276 18.35 -7.53 2.41
C THR A 276 17.73 -6.76 1.24
N LEU A 277 17.08 -7.45 0.30
CA LEU A 277 16.41 -6.83 -0.85
C LEU A 277 15.29 -5.89 -0.39
N PHE A 278 14.41 -6.33 0.50
CA PHE A 278 13.30 -5.51 0.99
C PHE A 278 13.77 -4.35 1.89
N ASP A 279 14.78 -4.58 2.73
CA ASP A 279 15.40 -3.54 3.54
C ASP A 279 16.06 -2.46 2.68
N SER A 280 16.72 -2.86 1.58
CA SER A 280 17.31 -1.93 0.60
C SER A 280 16.26 -0.99 -0.03
N LEU A 281 15.02 -1.45 -0.09
CA LEU A 281 13.86 -0.72 -0.59
C LEU A 281 13.10 0.04 0.51
N SER A 282 13.52 -0.12 1.77
CA SER A 282 12.91 0.37 3.01
C SER A 282 11.47 -0.09 3.19
N VAL A 283 11.26 -1.40 3.00
CA VAL A 283 10.00 -2.08 3.27
C VAL A 283 10.17 -2.80 4.61
N GLU A 284 9.63 -2.22 5.67
CA GLU A 284 9.70 -2.78 7.02
C GLU A 284 8.56 -3.79 7.25
N ILE A 285 8.89 -4.97 7.79
CA ILE A 285 7.89 -5.93 8.27
C ILE A 285 7.46 -5.50 9.69
N PRO A 286 6.17 -5.57 10.04
CA PRO A 286 5.74 -5.39 11.44
C PRO A 286 6.41 -6.43 12.36
N GLU A 287 7.01 -5.98 13.46
CA GLU A 287 7.53 -6.88 14.50
C GLU A 287 6.37 -7.55 15.24
N ASP A 288 6.29 -8.88 15.17
CA ASP A 288 5.36 -9.65 15.99
C ASP A 288 5.86 -9.73 17.44
N LYS A 289 5.09 -9.16 18.36
CA LYS A 289 5.44 -9.07 19.79
C LYS A 289 5.44 -10.42 20.52
N ASN A 290 5.01 -11.51 19.89
CA ASN A 290 4.72 -12.79 20.54
C ASN A 290 5.35 -14.02 19.86
N GLU A 291 6.22 -13.87 18.86
CA GLU A 291 6.86 -15.05 18.24
C GLU A 291 8.18 -15.42 18.93
N SER A 292 8.27 -16.72 19.27
CA SER A 292 9.46 -17.40 19.75
C SER A 292 10.65 -17.17 18.81
N LYS A 293 11.85 -17.10 19.39
CA LYS A 293 13.16 -16.94 18.72
C LYS A 293 13.57 -18.14 17.84
N GLU A 294 12.64 -18.77 17.14
CA GLU A 294 12.98 -19.70 16.06
C GLU A 294 13.12 -18.92 14.75
N PRO A 295 14.13 -19.23 13.92
CA PRO A 295 14.22 -18.63 12.59
C PRO A 295 12.97 -19.05 11.82
N ALA A 296 12.09 -18.08 11.54
CA ALA A 296 10.93 -18.31 10.70
C ALA A 296 11.40 -18.91 9.36
N SER A 297 10.77 -19.99 8.91
CA SER A 297 11.04 -20.56 7.60
C SER A 297 10.86 -19.49 6.52
N LEU A 298 11.61 -19.60 5.41
CA LEU A 298 11.56 -18.66 4.29
C LEU A 298 10.12 -18.32 3.86
N GLU A 299 9.26 -19.34 3.83
CA GLU A 299 7.86 -19.22 3.46
C GLU A 299 7.09 -18.27 4.39
N VAL A 300 7.33 -18.34 5.70
CA VAL A 300 6.66 -17.47 6.69
C VAL A 300 7.11 -16.02 6.54
N LEU A 301 8.42 -15.77 6.37
CA LEU A 301 8.93 -14.41 6.16
C LEU A 301 8.43 -13.81 4.86
N PHE A 302 8.44 -14.61 3.79
CA PHE A 302 7.95 -14.16 2.48
C PHE A 302 6.46 -13.84 2.50
N ASN A 303 5.64 -14.64 3.18
CA ASN A 303 4.22 -14.38 3.36
C ASN A 303 3.96 -13.07 4.11
N LYS A 304 4.77 -12.74 5.14
CA LYS A 304 4.64 -11.45 5.85
C LYS A 304 4.88 -10.25 4.93
N TYR A 305 5.88 -10.32 4.04
CA TYR A 305 6.08 -9.27 3.03
C TYR A 305 4.89 -9.18 2.07
N ILE A 306 4.41 -10.32 1.55
CA ILE A 306 3.24 -10.37 0.65
C ILE A 306 2.02 -9.72 1.33
N ASP A 307 1.77 -9.98 2.60
CA ASP A 307 0.62 -9.42 3.32
C ASP A 307 0.66 -7.89 3.40
N VAL A 308 1.83 -7.29 3.63
CA VAL A 308 2.01 -5.83 3.60
C VAL A 308 1.62 -5.28 2.23
N PHE A 309 2.08 -5.91 1.15
CA PHE A 309 1.77 -5.45 -0.21
C PHE A 309 0.33 -5.75 -0.63
N LYS A 310 -0.26 -6.85 -0.15
CA LYS A 310 -1.68 -7.17 -0.32
C LYS A 310 -2.54 -6.06 0.25
N LEU A 311 -2.25 -5.63 1.48
CA LEU A 311 -2.94 -4.50 2.10
C LEU A 311 -2.81 -3.23 1.24
N VAL A 312 -1.61 -2.96 0.71
CA VAL A 312 -1.35 -1.82 -0.17
C VAL A 312 -2.17 -1.86 -1.45
N VAL A 313 -2.20 -3.00 -2.12
CA VAL A 313 -3.02 -3.20 -3.32
C VAL A 313 -4.49 -2.93 -2.99
N ILE A 314 -5.04 -3.57 -1.96
CA ILE A 314 -6.45 -3.42 -1.59
C ILE A 314 -6.80 -1.96 -1.32
N TYR A 315 -6.05 -1.28 -0.44
CA TYR A 315 -6.41 0.09 -0.11
C TYR A 315 -6.20 1.05 -1.29
N VAL A 316 -5.22 0.85 -2.18
CA VAL A 316 -5.03 1.72 -3.36
C VAL A 316 -6.24 1.65 -4.29
N PHE A 317 -6.79 0.46 -4.53
CA PHE A 317 -7.99 0.31 -5.36
C PHE A 317 -9.22 0.91 -4.69
N VAL A 318 -9.42 0.66 -3.39
CA VAL A 318 -10.55 1.23 -2.63
C VAL A 318 -10.46 2.74 -2.57
N THR A 319 -9.30 3.30 -2.18
CA THR A 319 -9.12 4.74 -2.03
C THR A 319 -9.11 5.46 -3.38
N GLY A 320 -8.59 4.83 -4.43
CA GLY A 320 -8.67 5.33 -5.81
C GLY A 320 -10.11 5.39 -6.31
N GLY A 321 -10.90 4.35 -6.07
CA GLY A 321 -12.33 4.33 -6.37
C GLY A 321 -13.12 5.35 -5.57
N LEU A 322 -12.87 5.44 -4.27
CA LEU A 322 -13.48 6.44 -3.38
C LEU A 322 -13.11 7.87 -3.79
N ALA A 323 -11.88 8.12 -4.23
CA ALA A 323 -11.48 9.44 -4.73
C ALA A 323 -12.33 9.87 -5.93
N LEU A 324 -12.61 8.96 -6.88
CA LEU A 324 -13.50 9.23 -8.01
C LEU A 324 -14.96 9.46 -7.58
N ILE A 325 -15.46 8.65 -6.64
CA ILE A 325 -16.81 8.77 -6.09
C ILE A 325 -16.97 10.10 -5.35
N LEU A 326 -16.04 10.45 -4.46
CA LEU A 326 -16.05 11.70 -3.70
C LEU A 326 -15.90 12.91 -4.61
N ASN A 327 -15.02 12.86 -5.62
CA ASN A 327 -14.93 13.91 -6.65
C ASN A 327 -16.23 14.03 -7.46
N ALA A 328 -16.95 12.94 -7.69
CA ALA A 328 -18.27 12.98 -8.31
C ALA A 328 -19.30 13.68 -7.40
N PHE A 329 -19.33 13.35 -6.11
CA PHE A 329 -20.23 14.04 -5.16
C PHE A 329 -19.90 15.53 -4.99
N LEU A 330 -18.62 15.87 -4.85
CA LEU A 330 -18.18 17.26 -4.70
C LEU A 330 -18.45 18.07 -5.97
N GLY A 331 -18.22 17.49 -7.16
CA GLY A 331 -18.60 18.10 -8.43
C GLY A 331 -20.10 18.33 -8.55
N TYR A 332 -20.93 17.39 -8.09
CA TYR A 332 -22.38 17.57 -8.07
C TYR A 332 -22.84 18.70 -7.15
N LEU A 333 -22.21 18.79 -5.97
CA LEU A 333 -22.51 19.84 -4.99
C LEU A 333 -22.07 21.22 -5.47
N SER A 334 -20.94 21.29 -6.19
CA SER A 334 -20.41 22.53 -6.77
C SER A 334 -21.17 22.98 -8.04
N LEU A 335 -22.00 22.14 -8.65
CA LEU A 335 -22.73 22.49 -9.87
C LEU A 335 -23.90 23.47 -9.59
N PRO A 336 -23.85 24.71 -10.13
CA PRO A 336 -24.95 25.66 -9.98
C PRO A 336 -26.22 25.15 -10.68
N ALA A 337 -27.39 25.47 -10.13
CA ALA A 337 -28.67 24.98 -10.64
C ALA A 337 -28.91 25.31 -12.13
N TYR A 338 -28.37 26.44 -12.61
CA TYR A 338 -28.51 26.90 -14.00
C TYR A 338 -27.55 26.21 -14.99
N LYS A 339 -26.47 25.55 -14.53
CA LYS A 339 -25.51 24.80 -15.36
C LYS A 339 -25.79 23.29 -15.42
N ARG A 340 -26.92 22.85 -14.84
CA ARG A 340 -27.33 21.44 -14.80
C ARG A 340 -27.80 20.96 -16.17
N THR A 341 -26.86 20.51 -16.98
CA THR A 341 -27.14 19.86 -18.26
C THR A 341 -27.13 18.34 -18.09
N LEU A 342 -27.93 17.63 -18.90
CA LEU A 342 -27.93 16.15 -18.93
C LEU A 342 -26.52 15.59 -19.17
N SER A 343 -25.72 16.27 -20.01
CA SER A 343 -24.31 15.95 -20.25
C SER A 343 -23.45 16.04 -18.98
N GLY A 344 -23.71 17.00 -18.08
CA GLY A 344 -23.04 17.11 -16.79
C GLY A 344 -23.32 15.93 -15.87
N TYR A 345 -24.58 15.47 -15.83
CA TYR A 345 -24.96 14.30 -15.03
C TYR A 345 -24.38 13.00 -15.58
N ILE A 346 -24.33 12.82 -16.91
CA ILE A 346 -23.72 11.65 -17.54
C ILE A 346 -22.23 11.56 -17.18
N ARG A 347 -21.49 12.66 -17.26
CA ARG A 347 -20.07 12.71 -16.85
C ARG A 347 -19.87 12.38 -15.38
N LEU A 348 -20.79 12.81 -14.53
CA LEU A 348 -20.79 12.48 -13.11
C LEU A 348 -20.98 10.99 -12.87
N ALA A 349 -21.97 10.41 -13.57
CA ALA A 349 -22.30 8.99 -13.48
C ALA A 349 -21.14 8.12 -13.95
N ILE A 350 -20.43 8.50 -15.02
CA ILE A 350 -19.24 7.76 -15.50
C ILE A 350 -18.17 7.69 -14.42
N ASN A 351 -17.82 8.82 -13.78
CA ASN A 351 -16.83 8.81 -12.68
C ASN A 351 -17.32 7.97 -11.48
N PHE A 352 -18.61 8.03 -11.15
CA PHE A 352 -19.16 7.26 -10.05
C PHE A 352 -19.12 5.75 -10.33
N VAL A 353 -19.53 5.33 -11.53
CA VAL A 353 -19.51 3.92 -11.96
C VAL A 353 -18.07 3.41 -12.07
N ALA A 354 -17.16 4.20 -12.63
CA ALA A 354 -15.74 3.84 -12.68
C ALA A 354 -15.11 3.72 -11.29
N GLY A 355 -15.51 4.59 -10.35
CA GLY A 355 -15.09 4.49 -8.95
C GLY A 355 -15.58 3.21 -8.28
N ILE A 356 -16.84 2.82 -8.50
CA ILE A 356 -17.35 1.51 -8.05
C ILE A 356 -16.57 0.38 -8.70
N GLY A 357 -16.30 0.47 -10.01
CA GLY A 357 -15.52 -0.51 -10.74
C GLY A 357 -14.12 -0.73 -10.15
N LEU A 358 -13.41 0.33 -9.79
CA LEU A 358 -12.12 0.24 -9.10
C LEU A 358 -12.23 -0.43 -7.74
N CYS A 359 -13.25 -0.09 -6.94
CA CYS A 359 -13.48 -0.76 -5.66
C CYS A 359 -13.78 -2.26 -5.84
N MET A 360 -14.50 -2.65 -6.90
CA MET A 360 -14.82 -4.06 -7.18
C MET A 360 -13.60 -4.89 -7.60
N VAL A 361 -12.50 -4.27 -8.05
CA VAL A 361 -11.26 -5.00 -8.37
C VAL A 361 -10.73 -5.74 -7.13
N THR A 362 -10.98 -5.25 -5.92
CA THR A 362 -10.53 -5.92 -4.69
C THR A 362 -11.22 -7.26 -4.43
N ILE A 363 -12.29 -7.59 -5.15
CA ILE A 363 -12.92 -8.93 -5.08
C ILE A 363 -11.94 -10.03 -5.52
N ILE A 364 -10.88 -9.69 -6.25
CA ILE A 364 -9.80 -10.63 -6.56
C ILE A 364 -9.18 -11.27 -5.31
N GLU A 365 -9.27 -10.61 -4.15
CA GLU A 365 -8.83 -11.15 -2.86
C GLU A 365 -9.53 -12.46 -2.48
N VAL A 366 -10.73 -12.73 -2.99
CA VAL A 366 -11.46 -13.98 -2.70
C VAL A 366 -10.72 -15.21 -3.24
N ASN A 367 -9.82 -15.03 -4.21
CA ASN A 367 -8.99 -16.10 -4.77
C ASN A 367 -7.50 -15.74 -4.62
N GLU A 368 -6.83 -16.44 -3.70
CA GLU A 368 -5.42 -16.18 -3.36
C GLU A 368 -4.48 -16.36 -4.56
N ASP A 369 -4.67 -17.39 -5.39
CA ASP A 369 -3.84 -17.62 -6.59
C ASP A 369 -3.96 -16.49 -7.61
N SER A 370 -5.20 -16.00 -7.80
CA SER A 370 -5.49 -14.90 -8.73
C SER A 370 -4.90 -13.59 -8.21
N LEU A 371 -4.99 -13.35 -6.90
CA LEU A 371 -4.39 -12.19 -6.26
C LEU A 371 -2.86 -12.23 -6.36
N ALA A 372 -2.22 -13.37 -6.06
CA ALA A 372 -0.78 -13.54 -6.16
C ALA A 372 -0.30 -13.30 -7.61
N THR A 373 -0.99 -13.89 -8.58
CA THR A 373 -0.69 -13.67 -10.01
C THR A 373 -0.83 -12.21 -10.40
N TYR A 374 -1.85 -11.52 -9.87
CA TYR A 374 -2.07 -10.10 -10.15
C TYR A 374 -1.04 -9.21 -9.45
N MET A 375 -0.61 -9.56 -8.23
CA MET A 375 0.45 -8.87 -7.48
C MET A 375 1.82 -9.04 -8.15
N ALA A 376 2.08 -10.18 -8.76
CA ALA A 376 3.27 -10.41 -9.57
C ALA A 376 3.23 -9.69 -10.94
N SER A 377 2.05 -9.22 -11.35
CA SER A 377 1.83 -8.63 -12.66
C SER A 377 2.24 -7.16 -12.73
N ALA A 378 2.63 -6.71 -13.94
CA ALA A 378 2.94 -5.31 -14.19
C ALA A 378 1.70 -4.40 -14.22
N TRP A 379 0.49 -4.95 -14.19
CA TRP A 379 -0.77 -4.26 -14.47
C TRP A 379 -1.42 -3.52 -13.28
N ILE A 380 -0.88 -3.65 -12.06
CA ILE A 380 -1.49 -3.06 -10.85
C ILE A 380 -1.66 -1.53 -10.95
N ILE A 381 -0.59 -0.79 -11.18
CA ILE A 381 -0.65 0.69 -11.31
C ILE A 381 -1.33 1.11 -12.64
N PRO A 382 -1.03 0.48 -13.79
CA PRO A 382 -1.69 0.80 -15.05
C PRO A 382 -3.21 0.68 -15.04
N THR A 383 -3.80 -0.29 -14.33
CA THR A 383 -5.28 -0.43 -14.27
C THR A 383 -5.95 0.76 -13.61
N VAL A 384 -5.39 1.27 -12.50
CA VAL A 384 -5.84 2.49 -11.84
C VAL A 384 -5.66 3.68 -12.80
N CYS A 385 -4.48 3.80 -13.41
CA CYS A 385 -4.15 4.87 -14.34
C CYS A 385 -5.11 4.93 -15.54
N ILE A 386 -5.35 3.80 -16.21
CA ILE A 386 -6.25 3.68 -17.36
C ILE A 386 -7.69 4.04 -16.96
N THR A 387 -8.14 3.57 -15.80
CA THR A 387 -9.50 3.88 -15.33
C THR A 387 -9.67 5.38 -15.08
N MET A 388 -8.69 6.02 -14.45
CA MET A 388 -8.68 7.47 -14.26
C MET A 388 -8.56 8.23 -15.59
N PHE A 389 -7.76 7.75 -16.52
CA PHE A 389 -7.62 8.32 -17.87
C PHE A 389 -8.95 8.31 -18.62
N VAL A 390 -9.65 7.17 -18.63
CA VAL A 390 -10.99 7.04 -19.24
C VAL A 390 -11.97 8.03 -18.61
N CYS A 391 -11.93 8.21 -17.28
CA CYS A 391 -12.76 9.20 -16.59
C CYS A 391 -12.43 10.63 -17.04
N VAL A 392 -11.15 11.01 -17.11
CA VAL A 392 -10.73 12.34 -17.55
C VAL A 392 -11.12 12.59 -19.01
N LEU A 393 -10.94 11.61 -19.90
CA LEU A 393 -11.38 11.70 -21.29
C LEU A 393 -12.89 11.88 -21.39
N ALA A 394 -13.68 11.05 -20.70
CA ALA A 394 -15.13 11.15 -20.68
C ALA A 394 -15.59 12.53 -20.18
N ASN A 395 -14.82 13.16 -19.30
CA ASN A 395 -15.11 14.52 -18.83
C ASN A 395 -14.87 15.60 -19.89
N HIS A 396 -13.91 15.41 -20.79
CA HIS A 396 -13.54 16.37 -21.83
C HIS A 396 -14.28 16.20 -23.16
N VAL A 397 -14.87 15.02 -23.41
CA VAL A 397 -15.68 14.79 -24.61
C VAL A 397 -16.94 15.66 -24.59
N ARG A 398 -17.02 16.61 -25.53
CA ARG A 398 -18.20 17.46 -25.72
C ARG A 398 -19.26 16.69 -26.51
N LEU A 399 -20.40 16.38 -25.88
CA LEU A 399 -21.56 15.91 -26.61
C LEU A 399 -22.09 17.03 -27.53
N PRO A 400 -22.45 16.73 -28.79
CA PRO A 400 -22.96 17.73 -29.70
C PRO A 400 -24.24 18.35 -29.11
N MET A 401 -24.24 19.67 -28.93
CA MET A 401 -25.43 20.39 -28.49
C MET A 401 -26.53 20.20 -29.53
N ARG A 402 -27.67 19.66 -29.09
CA ARG A 402 -28.91 19.67 -29.86
C ARG A 402 -29.28 21.14 -30.08
N LYS A 403 -29.16 21.64 -31.31
CA LYS A 403 -29.66 22.96 -31.68
C LYS A 403 -31.15 23.01 -31.29
N GLN A 404 -31.49 23.82 -30.30
CA GLN A 404 -32.87 24.23 -30.09
C GLN A 404 -33.19 25.17 -31.26
N HIS A 405 -33.99 24.67 -32.20
CA HIS A 405 -34.65 25.46 -33.23
C HIS A 405 -35.91 26.09 -32.64
#